data_AF-A0A2G4FAV1-F1
#
_entry.id   AF-A0A2G4FAV1-F1
#
_cell.length_a   1.000
_cell.length_b   1.000
_cell.length_c   1.000
_cell.angle_alpha   90.00
_cell.angle_beta   90.00
_cell.angle_gamma   90.00
#
_symmetry.space_group_name_H-M   'P 1'
#
loop_
_entity.id
_entity.type
_entity.pdbx_description
1 polymer ?
#
loop_
_entity_poly.entity_id
_entity_poly.type
_entity_poly.pdbx_seq_one_letter_code
_entity_poly.pdbx_strand_id
1 'polypeptide(L)' 'MLARVAAGLTQAQLAARLKCSQSRISKLEDSRDVDLKIGDIRDYAGAVGLKLGARLRAAVKGDSAS' A
#
# COMPACT_ATOMS: atom_id res chain seq x y z
N MET A 1 -5.23 -1.38 7.39
CA MET A 1 -6.30 -2.16 6.73
C MET A 1 -7.68 -1.57 7.07
N LEU A 2 -8.10 -0.52 6.35
CA LEU A 2 -9.43 0.12 6.48
C LEU A 2 -10.02 0.49 5.11
N ALA A 3 -9.17 0.92 4.17
CA ALA A 3 -9.60 1.37 2.84
C ALA A 3 -10.41 0.34 2.04
N ARG A 4 -9.97 -0.92 1.98
CA ARG A 4 -10.73 -2.00 1.32
C ARG A 4 -12.10 -2.23 1.97
N VAL A 5 -12.15 -2.23 3.31
CA VAL A 5 -13.39 -2.43 4.08
C VAL A 5 -14.35 -1.26 3.84
N ALA A 6 -13.85 -0.02 3.85
CA ALA A 6 -14.61 1.17 3.52
C ALA A 6 -15.14 1.16 2.08
N ALA A 7 -14.43 0.50 1.16
CA ALA A 7 -14.88 0.26 -0.22
C ALA A 7 -15.85 -0.93 -0.36
N GLY A 8 -16.23 -1.60 0.74
CA GLY A 8 -17.19 -2.73 0.72
C GLY A 8 -16.64 -4.01 0.08
N LEU A 9 -15.32 -4.17 0.01
CA LEU A 9 -14.68 -5.31 -0.67
C LEU A 9 -14.15 -6.32 0.34
N THR A 10 -14.19 -7.61 0.00
CA THR A 10 -13.37 -8.66 0.64
C THR A 10 -11.97 -8.68 0.03
N GLN A 11 -11.01 -9.34 0.68
CA GLN A 11 -9.66 -9.49 0.10
C GLN A 11 -9.68 -10.28 -1.21
N ALA A 12 -10.55 -11.30 -1.32
CA ALA A 12 -10.70 -12.07 -2.55
C ALA A 12 -11.25 -11.21 -3.71
N GLN A 13 -12.21 -10.34 -3.43
CA GLN A 13 -12.76 -9.41 -4.44
C GLN A 13 -11.71 -8.39 -4.90
N LEU A 14 -10.92 -7.85 -3.96
CA LEU A 14 -9.83 -6.94 -4.31
C LEU A 14 -8.72 -7.65 -5.11
N ALA A 15 -8.38 -8.88 -4.72
CA ALA A 15 -7.41 -9.71 -5.43
C ALA A 15 -7.83 -9.97 -6.88
N ALA A 16 -9.11 -10.29 -7.09
CA ALA A 16 -9.69 -10.45 -8.43
C ALA A 16 -9.60 -9.16 -9.26
N ARG A 17 -9.89 -7.99 -8.68
CA ARG A 17 -9.75 -6.68 -9.35
C ARG A 17 -8.31 -6.40 -9.76
N LEU A 18 -7.36 -6.72 -8.88
CA LEU A 18 -5.92 -6.52 -9.10
C LEU A 18 -5.25 -7.66 -9.88
N LYS A 19 -6.01 -8.67 -10.30
CA LYS A 19 -5.52 -9.87 -10.99
C LYS A 19 -4.34 -10.52 -10.26
N CYS A 20 -4.46 -10.68 -8.95
CA CYS A 20 -3.45 -11.30 -8.11
C CYS A 20 -4.06 -12.28 -7.11
N SER A 21 -3.23 -12.94 -6.29
CA SER A 21 -3.71 -13.86 -5.25
C SER A 21 -4.26 -13.10 -4.03
N GLN A 22 -5.22 -13.70 -3.33
CA GLN A 22 -5.70 -13.16 -2.04
C GLN A 22 -4.57 -13.11 -1.00
N SER A 23 -3.62 -14.05 -1.04
CA SER A 23 -2.41 -14.02 -0.20
C SER A 23 -1.54 -12.78 -0.45
N ARG A 24 -1.47 -12.28 -1.68
CA ARG A 24 -0.77 -11.02 -2.00
C ARG A 24 -1.47 -9.81 -1.38
N ILE A 25 -2.80 -9.79 -1.38
CA ILE A 25 -3.58 -8.74 -0.67
C ILE A 25 -3.33 -8.81 0.83
N SER A 26 -3.33 -10.02 1.40
CA SER A 26 -3.03 -10.21 2.83
C SER A 26 -1.65 -9.67 3.21
N LYS A 27 -0.63 -9.90 2.37
CA LYS A 27 0.72 -9.37 2.60
C LYS A 27 0.78 -7.85 2.48
N LEU A 28 0.15 -7.27 1.45
CA LEU A 28 0.11 -5.82 1.27
C LEU A 28 -0.60 -5.11 2.44
N GLU A 29 -1.59 -5.77 3.06
CA GLU A 29 -2.28 -5.25 4.23
C GLU A 29 -1.56 -5.56 5.56
N ASP A 30 -0.51 -6.40 5.57
CA ASP A 30 0.37 -6.62 6.71
C ASP A 30 1.46 -5.54 6.74
N SER A 31 1.49 -4.77 7.82
CA SER A 31 2.37 -3.60 8.01
C SER A 31 3.87 -3.91 8.10
N ARG A 32 4.28 -5.17 7.94
CA ARG A 32 5.67 -5.64 8.08
C ARG A 32 6.32 -6.06 6.76
N ASP A 33 5.59 -6.02 5.65
CA ASP A 33 6.18 -6.33 4.35
C ASP A 33 7.06 -5.16 3.88
N VAL A 34 8.37 -5.36 3.91
CA VAL A 34 9.38 -4.34 3.58
C VAL A 34 9.66 -4.22 2.08
N ASP A 35 9.18 -5.17 1.27
CA ASP A 35 9.46 -5.25 -0.17
C ASP A 35 8.34 -4.66 -1.05
N LEU A 36 7.42 -3.89 -0.44
CA LEU A 36 6.32 -3.24 -1.15
C LEU A 36 6.83 -2.16 -2.12
N LYS A 37 6.55 -2.33 -3.41
CA LYS A 37 6.86 -1.31 -4.41
C LYS A 37 5.81 -0.20 -4.34
N ILE A 38 6.22 1.03 -4.63
CA ILE A 38 5.28 2.18 -4.75
C ILE A 38 4.16 1.88 -5.76
N GLY A 39 4.46 1.13 -6.83
CA GLY A 39 3.47 0.67 -7.80
C GLY A 39 2.35 -0.18 -7.18
N ASP A 40 2.70 -1.09 -6.27
CA ASP A 40 1.71 -1.94 -5.57
C ASP A 40 0.78 -1.09 -4.70
N ILE A 41 1.32 -0.09 -4.00
CA ILE A 41 0.55 0.83 -3.16
C ILE A 41 -0.39 1.69 -4.03
N ARG A 42 0.10 2.19 -5.17
CA ARG A 42 -0.70 2.97 -6.12
C ARG A 42 -1.86 2.15 -6.66
N ASP A 43 -1.60 0.93 -7.11
CA ASP A 43 -2.60 0.07 -7.74
C ASP A 43 -3.66 -0.37 -6.72
N TYR A 44 -3.23 -0.72 -5.49
CA TYR A 44 -4.16 -0.96 -4.38
C TYR A 44 -5.05 0.25 -4.10
N ALA A 45 -4.46 1.44 -3.96
CA ALA A 45 -5.21 2.68 -3.72
C ALA A 45 -6.25 2.93 -4.82
N GLY A 46 -5.86 2.79 -6.09
CA GLY A 46 -6.78 2.94 -7.22
C GLY A 46 -7.94 1.94 -7.20
N ALA A 47 -7.66 0.67 -6.87
CA ALA A 47 -8.69 -0.37 -6.82
C ALA A 47 -9.74 -0.19 -5.70
N VAL A 48 -9.41 0.60 -4.68
CA VAL A 48 -10.32 1.00 -3.59
C VAL A 48 -10.84 2.44 -3.72
N GLY A 49 -10.61 3.09 -4.88
CA GLY A 49 -11.13 4.43 -5.16
C GLY A 49 -10.35 5.59 -4.53
N LEU A 50 -9.12 5.33 -4.08
CA LEU A 50 -8.23 6.33 -3.49
C LEU A 50 -7.12 6.74 -4.47
N LYS A 51 -6.55 7.91 -4.23
CA LYS A 51 -5.37 8.40 -4.94
C LYS A 51 -4.17 8.39 -4.00
N LEU A 52 -3.09 7.73 -4.41
CA LEU A 52 -1.84 7.76 -3.67
C LEU A 52 -1.18 9.14 -3.81
N GLY A 53 -0.90 9.78 -2.67
CA GLY A 53 -0.04 10.95 -2.57
C GLY A 53 1.19 10.61 -1.73
N ALA A 54 2.39 10.81 -2.28
CA ALA A 54 3.64 10.64 -1.56
C ALA A 54 4.41 11.96 -1.57
N ARG A 55 4.98 12.33 -0.42
CA ARG A 55 5.93 13.44 -0.29
C ARG A 55 7.21 12.89 0.30
N LEU A 56 8.29 12.95 -0.49
CA LEU A 56 9.62 12.64 -0.01
C LEU A 56 10.21 13.89 0.63
N ARG A 57 10.89 13.73 1.76
CA ARG A 57 11.72 14.78 2.36
C ARG A 57 13.17 14.30 2.30
N ALA A 58 14.07 15.22 1.97
CA ALA A 58 15.49 14.94 2.10
C ALA A 58 15.81 14.69 3.58
N ALA A 59 16.59 13.65 3.86
CA ALA A 59 17.23 13.53 5.16
C ALA A 59 18.27 14.66 5.26
N VAL A 60 18.14 15.53 6.25
CA VAL A 60 19.15 16.56 6.50
C VAL A 60 20.42 15.85 6.93
N LYS A 61 21.51 16.00 6.17
CA LYS A 61 22.83 15.55 6.60
C LYS A 61 23.35 16.57 7.61
N GLY A 62 23.05 16.36 8.88
CA GLY A 62 23.38 17.32 9.93
C GLY A 62 22.82 16.96 11.29
N ASP A 63 23.14 15.77 11.78
CA ASP A 63 23.17 15.47 13.22
C ASP A 63 24.34 14.50 13.44
N SER A 64 25.52 14.99 13.10
CA SER A 64 26.77 14.52 13.69
C SER A 64 27.25 15.69 14.54
N ALA A 65 26.62 15.84 15.71
CA ALA A 65 27.17 16.63 16.78
C ALA A 65 28.51 16.00 17.18
N SER A 66 29.59 16.73 16.94
CA SER A 66 30.89 16.62 17.60
C SER A 66 31.48 18.03 17.63
#